data_AF-A0A959U2F8-F1
#
_entry.id   AF-A0A959U2F8-F1
#
_cell.length_a   1.000
_cell.length_b   1.000
_cell.length_c   1.000
_cell.angle_alpha   90.00
_cell.angle_beta   90.00
_cell.angle_gamma   90.00
#
_symmetry.space_group_name_H-M   'P 1'
#
loop_
_entity.id
_entity.type
_entity.pdbx_description
1 polymer ?
#
loop_
_entity_poly.entity_id
_entity_poly.type
_entity_poly.pdbx_seq_one_letter_code
_entity_poly.pdbx_strand_id
1 'polypeptide(L)'
;MARFYNNFEWEIEVLTPLVIGSGDAPLSPYSDYFIQNGQCHYIDEKRLTELLAKDPALMDTFIERVKTTNEDNLPVLDLKDF
;
A
#
# COMPACT_ATOMS: atom_id res chain seq x y z
N MET A 1 -13.37 -46.99 16.22
CA MET A 1 -13.17 -46.05 17.35
C MET A 1 -13.33 -44.65 16.79
N ALA A 2 -14.50 -44.02 16.98
CA ALA A 2 -14.78 -42.69 16.43
C ALA A 2 -14.18 -41.60 17.34
N ARG A 3 -13.46 -40.63 16.76
CA ARG A 3 -12.96 -39.45 17.49
C ARG A 3 -14.03 -38.36 17.48
N PHE A 4 -14.48 -37.96 18.66
CA PHE A 4 -15.30 -36.76 18.84
C PHE A 4 -14.37 -35.55 18.97
N TYR A 5 -14.53 -34.57 18.09
CA TYR A 5 -13.85 -33.29 18.19
C TYR A 5 -14.82 -32.29 18.84
N ASN A 6 -14.39 -31.66 19.92
CA ASN A 6 -15.12 -30.55 20.52
C ASN A 6 -14.74 -29.28 19.79
N ASN A 7 -15.74 -28.57 19.25
CA ASN A 7 -15.56 -27.25 18.69
C ASN A 7 -15.71 -26.22 19.81
N PHE A 8 -14.80 -25.24 19.83
CA PHE A 8 -14.86 -24.10 20.75
C PHE A 8 -14.88 -22.82 19.93
N GLU A 9 -15.63 -21.84 20.43
CA GLU A 9 -15.71 -20.50 19.89
C GLU A 9 -15.23 -19.52 20.96
N TRP A 10 -14.40 -18.56 20.56
CA TRP A 10 -13.80 -17.59 21.47
C TRP A 10 -14.30 -16.19 21.12
N GLU A 11 -14.78 -15.48 22.14
CA GLU A 11 -15.04 -14.05 22.04
C GLU A 11 -13.76 -13.30 22.40
N ILE A 12 -13.27 -12.46 21.48
CA ILE A 12 -12.01 -11.73 21.63
C ILE A 12 -12.31 -10.22 21.53
N GLU A 13 -11.85 -9.47 22.51
CA GLU A 13 -11.91 -8.00 22.53
C GLU A 13 -10.49 -7.40 22.38
N VAL A 14 -10.35 -6.37 21.56
CA VAL A 14 -9.08 -5.69 21.30
C VAL A 14 -9.03 -4.37 22.08
N LEU A 15 -8.20 -4.30 23.13
CA LEU A 15 -8.10 -3.14 24.03
C LEU A 15 -7.03 -2.11 23.61
N THR A 16 -6.14 -2.49 22.70
CA THR A 16 -5.04 -1.66 22.20
C THR A 16 -4.85 -1.92 20.71
N PRO A 17 -4.20 -1.04 19.93
CA PRO A 17 -3.88 -1.33 18.53
C PRO A 17 -3.20 -2.71 18.40
N LEU A 18 -3.79 -3.56 17.55
CA LEU A 18 -3.32 -4.92 17.28
C LEU A 18 -2.91 -4.99 15.82
N VAL A 19 -1.67 -5.40 15.56
CA VAL A 19 -1.16 -5.69 14.23
C VAL A 19 -0.76 -7.16 14.17
N ILE A 20 -1.38 -7.89 13.24
CA ILE A 20 -0.95 -9.23 12.86
C ILE A 20 -0.29 -9.09 11.49
N GLY A 21 1.03 -9.11 11.45
CA GLY A 21 1.78 -8.98 10.20
C GLY A 21 1.67 -10.23 9.32
N SER A 22 1.66 -10.04 8.00
CA SER A 22 1.74 -11.12 7.02
C SER A 22 3.17 -11.62 6.78
N GLY A 23 4.18 -10.85 7.22
CA GLY A 23 5.60 -11.09 6.91
C GLY A 23 6.04 -10.53 5.55
N ASP A 24 5.15 -9.83 4.85
CA ASP A 24 5.47 -9.16 3.58
C ASP A 24 6.41 -7.96 3.81
N ALA A 25 6.98 -7.49 2.69
CA ALA A 25 7.82 -6.30 2.70
C ALA A 25 7.02 -5.06 3.20
N PRO A 26 7.70 -4.07 3.81
CA PRO A 26 7.07 -2.81 4.17
C PRO A 26 6.46 -2.11 2.95
N LEU A 27 5.34 -1.43 3.17
CA LEU A 27 4.66 -0.67 2.13
C LEU A 27 5.56 0.43 1.57
N SER A 28 5.71 0.44 0.25
CA SER A 28 6.39 1.46 -0.52
C SER A 28 5.54 2.74 -0.58
N PRO A 29 6.10 3.90 -0.18
CA PRO A 29 5.41 5.18 -0.28
C PRO A 29 5.25 5.68 -1.73
N TYR A 30 5.80 4.97 -2.72
CA TYR A 30 5.77 5.37 -4.13
C TYR A 30 4.69 4.67 -4.95
N SER A 31 4.28 3.48 -4.52
CA SER A 31 3.45 2.57 -5.31
C SER A 31 2.28 1.97 -4.53
N ASP A 32 2.36 1.94 -3.20
CA ASP A 32 1.43 1.14 -2.40
C ASP A 32 0.39 2.02 -1.69
N TYR A 33 0.75 3.27 -1.34
CA TYR A 33 -0.20 4.22 -0.78
C TYR A 33 0.16 5.71 -1.03
N PHE A 34 -0.81 6.59 -0.82
CA PHE A 34 -0.60 8.04 -0.65
C PHE A 34 -1.40 8.56 0.55
N ILE A 35 -1.02 9.73 1.07
CA ILE A 35 -1.71 10.38 2.19
C ILE A 35 -2.48 11.61 1.70
N GLN A 36 -3.78 11.68 1.99
CA GLN A 36 -4.62 12.83 1.67
C GLN A 36 -5.55 13.13 2.85
N ASN A 37 -5.62 14.39 3.28
CA ASN A 37 -6.52 14.84 4.35
C ASN A 37 -6.40 14.01 5.65
N GLY A 38 -5.19 13.55 5.98
CA GLY A 38 -4.94 12.70 7.16
C GLY A 38 -5.35 11.23 7.01
N GLN A 39 -5.77 10.81 5.82
CA GLN A 39 -6.14 9.44 5.49
C GLN A 39 -5.08 8.78 4.60
N CYS A 40 -4.82 7.50 4.84
CA CYS A 40 -3.97 6.66 4.00
C CYS A 40 -4.84 5.97 2.95
N HIS A 41 -4.49 6.14 1.67
CA HIS A 41 -5.18 5.54 0.53
C HIS A 41 -4.27 4.53 -0.14
N TYR A 42 -4.68 3.27 -0.14
CA TYR A 42 -3.97 2.20 -0.83
C TYR A 42 -4.22 2.26 -2.33
N ILE A 43 -3.19 1.97 -3.12
CA ILE A 43 -3.25 2.04 -4.57
C ILE A 43 -3.54 0.65 -5.14
N ASP A 44 -4.38 0.62 -6.16
CA ASP A 44 -4.52 -0.56 -7.02
C ASP A 44 -3.36 -0.57 -8.02
N GLU A 45 -2.33 -1.36 -7.72
CA GLU A 45 -1.12 -1.48 -8.54
C GLU A 45 -1.41 -1.87 -9.99
N LYS A 46 -2.44 -2.69 -10.24
CA LYS A 46 -2.81 -3.11 -11.59
C LYS A 46 -3.33 -1.92 -12.37
N ARG A 47 -4.22 -1.15 -11.76
CA ARG A 47 -4.79 0.05 -12.37
C ARG A 47 -3.73 1.13 -12.60
N LEU A 48 -2.81 1.31 -11.64
CA LEU A 48 -1.68 2.22 -11.80
C LEU A 48 -0.81 1.83 -13.00
N THR A 49 -0.47 0.54 -13.10
CA THR A 49 0.32 0.01 -14.22
C THR A 49 -0.38 0.21 -15.56
N GLU A 50 -1.70 -0.04 -15.63
CA GLU A 50 -2.50 0.20 -16.84
C GLU A 50 -2.53 1.67 -17.24
N LEU A 51 -2.56 2.61 -16.29
CA LEU A 51 -2.52 4.04 -16.57
C LEU A 51 -1.15 4.46 -17.10
N LEU A 52 -0.08 4.02 -16.43
CA LEU A 52 1.30 4.28 -16.85
C LEU A 52 1.61 3.68 -18.22
N ALA A 53 1.05 2.51 -18.54
CA ALA A 53 1.25 1.86 -19.84
C ALA A 53 0.53 2.56 -21.01
N LYS A 54 -0.52 3.35 -20.74
CA LYS A 54 -1.30 4.04 -21.78
C LYS A 54 -0.62 5.31 -22.29
N ASP A 55 0.27 5.90 -21.51
CA ASP A 55 0.95 7.14 -21.86
C ASP A 55 2.45 7.08 -21.49
N PRO A 56 3.34 6.95 -22.49
CA PRO A 56 4.78 6.94 -22.26
C PRO A 56 5.30 8.18 -21.52
N ALA A 57 4.71 9.36 -21.75
CA ALA A 57 5.13 10.59 -21.07
C ALA A 57 4.78 10.55 -19.57
N LEU A 58 3.66 9.90 -19.23
CA LEU A 58 3.20 9.67 -17.87
C LEU A 58 4.13 8.69 -17.14
N MET A 59 4.57 7.63 -17.83
CA MET A 59 5.58 6.70 -17.33
C MET A 59 6.93 7.39 -17.08
N ASP A 60 7.41 8.20 -18.02
CA ASP A 60 8.67 8.93 -17.88
C ASP A 60 8.62 9.89 -16.68
N THR A 61 7.50 10.63 -16.54
CA THR A 61 7.25 11.54 -15.40
C THR A 61 7.25 10.78 -14.07
N PHE A 62 6.61 9.61 -14.01
CA PHE A 62 6.61 8.76 -12.83
C PHE A 62 8.03 8.31 -12.45
N ILE A 63 8.81 7.83 -13.42
CA ILE A 63 10.20 7.37 -13.20
C ILE A 63 11.09 8.52 -12.73
N GLU A 64 10.97 9.71 -13.34
CA GLU A 64 11.75 10.89 -12.94
C GLU A 64 11.47 11.26 -11.49
N ARG A 65 10.19 11.33 -11.09
CA ARG A 65 9.81 11.68 -9.72
C ARG A 65 10.27 10.64 -8.68
N VAL A 66 10.19 9.34 -9.01
CA VAL A 66 10.71 8.28 -8.13
C VAL A 66 12.23 8.41 -7.95
N LYS A 67 12.98 8.79 -9.00
CA LYS A 67 14.43 8.98 -8.91
C LYS A 67 14.82 10.21 -8.08
N THR A 68 14.14 11.34 -8.28
CA THR A 68 14.48 12.60 -7.59
C THR A 68 14.12 12.61 -6.10
N THR A 69 13.24 11.72 -5.64
CA THR A 69 12.84 11.66 -4.22
C THR A 69 13.96 11.11 -3.31
N ASN A 70 15.01 10.50 -3.86
CA ASN A 70 16.16 9.99 -3.11
C ASN A 70 17.20 11.06 -2.73
N GLU A 71 17.12 12.26 -3.31
CA GLU A 71 18.08 13.35 -3.09
C GLU A 71 17.39 14.49 -2.34
N ASP A 72 17.57 14.53 -1.02
CA ASP A 72 17.39 15.68 -0.13
C ASP A 72 16.17 16.60 -0.38
N ASN A 73 15.04 16.28 0.26
CA ASN A 73 13.90 17.19 0.55
C ASN A 73 13.22 17.89 -0.64
N LEU A 74 12.67 17.13 -1.60
CA LEU A 74 11.68 17.61 -2.59
C LEU A 74 10.51 16.61 -2.72
N PRO A 75 9.34 17.03 -3.25
CA PRO A 75 8.04 16.65 -2.72
C PRO A 75 7.77 15.15 -2.87
N VAL A 76 7.15 14.58 -1.83
CA VAL A 76 6.50 13.28 -1.87
C VAL A 76 5.75 13.18 -3.19
N LEU A 77 6.06 12.16 -4.00
CA LEU A 77 5.31 11.80 -5.19
C LEU A 77 3.82 11.80 -4.84
N ASP A 78 3.08 12.86 -5.23
CA ASP A 78 1.65 12.91 -5.02
C ASP A 78 1.00 12.23 -6.21
N LEU A 79 0.53 11.01 -6.00
CA LEU A 79 -0.10 10.20 -7.02
C LEU A 79 -1.45 10.75 -7.50
N LYS A 80 -1.93 11.84 -6.90
CA LYS A 80 -3.08 12.61 -7.41
C LYS A 80 -2.82 13.28 -8.75
N ASP A 81 -1.56 13.43 -9.15
CA ASP A 81 -1.20 13.97 -10.46
C ASP A 81 -1.45 12.97 -11.60
N PHE A 82 -1.92 11.76 -11.29
CA PHE A 82 -2.26 10.67 -12.22
C PHE A 82 -3.73 10.23 -12.04
#